data_AF-A0A9X9SHK8-F1
#
_entry.id   AF-A0A9X9SHK8-F1
#
_cell.length_a   1.000
_cell.length_b   1.000
_cell.length_c   1.000
_cell.angle_alpha   90.00
_cell.angle_beta   90.00
_cell.angle_gamma   90.00
#
_symmetry.space_group_name_H-M   'P 1'
#
loop_
_entity.id
_entity.type
_entity.pdbx_description
1 polymer ?
#
loop_
_entity_poly.entity_id
_entity_poly.type
_entity_poly.pdbx_seq_one_letter_code
_entity_poly.pdbx_strand_id
1 'polypeptide(L)'
;MSLSSLKSYEIGRREFTLEKFKEIKTHLGYSFSDSSHPLRLMIDYLRITFKNVHHIKDFIETYLYVNFQDFTSQETSLMTYNHLYKRGDIWLFDYFDKEDRDNYQVTLQLSGQGCRQMELILEREGITWQDFLAKMLYERNDMKVTRIDLALDELYRGKSEEANHFHLSDMINKVYQNYVTFDRLKVWSHIGGGNLSTSSDEEERQGISLYFGSRKSNMFFNFYEKRYEFAQKEGISVEEALEIFGVWNRYEIRLSQGKAHLLVEHFVEGQELGNLARGLINQEMMVYNGVGKYGAYIPDQKWQEMFGSAEPLKLSIKPEPYSIDRTVRWLLYQVSNSLAYVEEADKIMNTEYLKMIQNTGKPTEKMEHELKFLKENYQLMTTT
;
A
#
# COMPACT_ATOMS: atom_id res chain seq x y z
N MET A 1 1.46 15.65 -40.79
CA MET A 1 2.42 14.52 -40.73
C MET A 1 2.48 13.87 -42.10
N SER A 2 3.65 13.48 -42.62
CA SER A 2 3.72 12.83 -43.94
C SER A 2 3.18 11.39 -43.87
N LEU A 3 2.61 10.90 -44.97
CA LEU A 3 2.09 9.53 -45.06
C LEU A 3 3.18 8.48 -44.78
N SER A 4 4.42 8.77 -45.16
CA SER A 4 5.59 7.90 -44.91
C SER A 4 5.95 7.81 -43.43
N SER A 5 5.80 8.93 -42.70
CA SER A 5 6.05 8.98 -41.25
C SER A 5 4.97 8.20 -40.50
N LEU A 6 3.69 8.38 -40.88
CA LEU A 6 2.55 7.64 -40.32
C LEU A 6 2.72 6.13 -40.49
N LYS A 7 3.00 5.66 -41.70
CA LYS A 7 3.27 4.24 -41.97
C LYS A 7 4.43 3.69 -41.14
N SER A 8 5.46 4.50 -40.88
CA SER A 8 6.61 4.08 -40.07
C SER A 8 6.25 3.90 -38.59
N TYR A 9 5.33 4.72 -38.06
CA TYR A 9 4.79 4.56 -36.70
C TYR A 9 3.88 3.32 -36.60
N GLU A 10 2.98 3.12 -37.55
CA GLU A 10 2.00 2.01 -37.55
C GLU A 10 2.65 0.62 -37.58
N ILE A 11 3.80 0.49 -38.26
CA ILE A 11 4.55 -0.78 -38.36
C ILE A 11 5.67 -0.90 -37.30
N GLY A 12 5.73 0.02 -36.33
CA GLY A 12 6.72 -0.01 -35.24
C GLY A 12 8.18 0.25 -35.66
N ARG A 13 8.42 0.79 -36.87
CA ARG A 13 9.78 1.15 -37.33
C ARG A 13 10.28 2.46 -36.72
N ARG A 14 9.38 3.28 -36.20
CA ARG A 14 9.71 4.54 -35.54
C ARG A 14 8.83 4.66 -34.29
N GLU A 15 9.45 4.95 -33.15
CA GLU A 15 8.72 5.25 -31.92
C GLU A 15 8.39 6.74 -31.84
N PHE A 16 7.31 7.08 -31.14
CA PHE A 16 6.99 8.48 -30.87
C PHE A 16 8.02 9.09 -29.92
N THR A 17 8.39 10.35 -30.18
CA THR A 17 9.04 11.15 -29.14
C THR A 17 8.03 11.40 -28.01
N LEU A 18 8.52 11.61 -26.79
CA LEU A 18 7.66 11.90 -25.64
C LEU A 18 6.71 13.08 -25.91
N GLU A 19 7.22 14.14 -26.54
CA GLU A 19 6.44 15.32 -26.94
C GLU A 19 5.33 14.95 -27.94
N LYS A 20 5.64 14.13 -28.95
CA LYS A 20 4.65 13.73 -29.95
C LYS A 20 3.60 12.79 -29.36
N PHE A 21 4.00 11.95 -28.42
CA PHE A 21 3.09 11.08 -27.67
C PHE A 21 2.13 11.89 -26.79
N LYS A 22 2.64 12.88 -26.04
CA LYS A 22 1.83 13.83 -25.26
C LYS A 22 0.87 14.62 -26.16
N GLU A 23 1.33 15.13 -27.31
CA GLU A 23 0.50 15.83 -28.28
C GLU A 23 -0.68 14.95 -28.75
N ILE A 24 -0.40 13.72 -29.19
CA ILE A 24 -1.42 12.77 -29.65
C ILE A 24 -2.41 12.45 -28.52
N LYS A 25 -1.92 12.12 -27.33
CA LYS A 25 -2.77 11.81 -26.19
C LYS A 25 -3.62 13.03 -25.76
N THR A 26 -3.09 14.25 -25.87
CA THR A 26 -3.87 15.48 -25.61
C THR A 26 -5.07 15.60 -26.55
N HIS A 27 -4.87 15.32 -27.84
CA HIS A 27 -5.98 15.27 -28.81
C HIS A 27 -6.98 14.14 -28.54
N LEU A 28 -6.59 13.10 -27.80
CA LEU A 28 -7.46 12.02 -27.35
C LEU A 28 -8.15 12.31 -26.00
N GLY A 29 -7.94 13.50 -25.42
CA GLY A 29 -8.57 13.95 -24.18
C GLY A 29 -7.78 13.63 -22.91
N TYR A 30 -6.52 13.21 -23.01
CA TYR A 30 -5.63 13.04 -21.85
C TYR A 30 -4.96 14.37 -21.47
N SER A 31 -4.80 14.63 -20.18
CA SER A 31 -4.14 15.85 -19.69
C SER A 31 -2.70 15.60 -19.27
N PHE A 32 -1.80 16.53 -19.60
CA PHE A 32 -0.39 16.54 -19.19
C PHE A 32 0.05 17.85 -18.55
N SER A 33 -0.88 18.69 -18.06
CA SER A 33 -0.55 20.00 -17.50
C SER A 33 0.13 19.90 -16.14
N ASP A 34 1.23 20.64 -15.95
CA ASP A 34 1.93 20.82 -14.66
C ASP A 34 1.20 21.80 -13.71
N SER A 35 -0.07 22.10 -13.98
CA SER A 35 -0.89 23.00 -13.15
C SER A 35 -0.87 22.56 -11.69
N SER A 36 -0.82 23.53 -10.75
CA SER A 36 -0.79 23.30 -9.30
C SER A 36 -1.76 22.18 -8.91
N HIS A 37 -1.19 21.02 -8.61
CA HIS A 37 -1.92 19.76 -8.54
C HIS A 37 -3.00 19.85 -7.45
N PRO A 38 -4.25 19.45 -7.72
CA PRO A 38 -5.32 19.46 -6.71
C PRO A 38 -5.13 18.40 -5.63
N LEU A 39 -4.07 17.58 -5.75
CA LEU A 39 -3.80 16.46 -4.86
C LEU A 39 -2.65 16.79 -3.90
N ARG A 40 -2.92 16.76 -2.60
CA ARG A 40 -1.87 16.74 -1.57
C ARG A 40 -1.46 15.30 -1.31
N LEU A 41 -0.21 14.97 -1.62
CA LEU A 41 0.36 13.64 -1.39
C LEU A 41 1.00 13.55 -0.01
N MET A 42 0.85 12.40 0.65
CA MET A 42 1.57 12.06 1.87
C MET A 42 1.83 10.54 1.99
N ILE A 43 2.86 10.17 2.75
CA ILE A 43 3.02 8.80 3.23
C ILE A 43 2.05 8.60 4.40
N ASP A 44 1.14 7.65 4.31
CA ASP A 44 0.06 7.45 5.30
C ASP A 44 0.20 6.13 6.09
N TYR A 45 1.18 5.30 5.73
CA TYR A 45 1.63 4.17 6.52
C TYR A 45 3.01 3.75 6.05
N LEU A 46 3.90 3.35 6.95
CA LEU A 46 5.20 2.80 6.60
C LEU A 46 5.55 1.63 7.52
N ARG A 47 6.00 0.52 6.95
CA ARG A 47 6.52 -0.61 7.72
C ARG A 47 7.77 -1.17 7.11
N ILE A 48 8.84 -1.18 7.90
CA ILE A 48 10.16 -1.60 7.49
C ILE A 48 10.66 -2.65 8.49
N THR A 49 11.17 -3.76 7.98
CA THR A 49 11.79 -4.82 8.78
C THR A 49 13.29 -4.83 8.52
N PHE A 50 14.07 -4.82 9.60
CA PHE A 50 15.51 -4.98 9.61
C PHE A 50 15.80 -6.35 10.22
N LYS A 51 16.63 -7.17 9.57
CA LYS A 51 16.87 -8.56 10.00
C LYS A 51 17.90 -8.69 11.11
N ASN A 52 18.78 -7.71 11.27
CA ASN A 52 19.94 -7.84 12.14
C ASN A 52 20.22 -6.59 13.00
N VAL A 53 19.41 -6.34 14.02
CA VAL A 53 19.57 -5.21 14.95
C VAL A 53 19.89 -5.71 16.36
N HIS A 54 21.18 -5.74 16.71
CA HIS A 54 21.64 -6.16 18.04
C HIS A 54 21.38 -5.08 19.11
N HIS A 55 21.64 -3.81 18.78
CA HIS A 55 21.57 -2.69 19.72
C HIS A 55 20.41 -1.76 19.37
N ILE A 56 19.26 -1.96 20.02
CA ILE A 56 18.01 -1.22 19.73
C ILE A 56 18.11 0.26 20.06
N LYS A 57 18.83 0.60 21.13
CA LYS A 57 19.09 1.99 21.52
C LYS A 57 19.81 2.73 20.39
N ASP A 58 20.95 2.20 19.96
CA ASP A 58 21.77 2.79 18.90
C ASP A 58 20.97 2.89 17.59
N PHE A 59 20.15 1.88 17.29
CA PHE A 59 19.27 1.91 16.12
C PHE A 59 18.25 3.06 16.19
N ILE A 60 17.58 3.25 17.32
CA ILE A 60 16.60 4.33 17.52
C ILE A 60 17.26 5.70 17.41
N GLU A 61 18.37 5.90 18.11
CA GLU A 61 19.06 7.19 18.15
C GLU A 61 19.68 7.54 16.79
N THR A 62 20.24 6.55 16.07
CA THR A 62 20.90 6.75 14.77
C THR A 62 19.93 6.93 13.61
N TYR A 63 18.86 6.13 13.57
CA TYR A 63 17.98 6.06 12.39
C TYR A 63 16.64 6.76 12.59
N LEU A 64 16.11 6.83 13.81
CA LEU A 64 14.85 7.53 14.08
C LEU A 64 15.05 8.94 14.62
N TYR A 65 16.28 9.31 15.01
CA TYR A 65 16.60 10.63 15.59
C TYR A 65 15.77 10.94 16.85
N VAL A 66 15.51 9.92 17.65
CA VAL A 66 14.75 10.05 18.90
C VAL A 66 15.60 9.51 20.05
N ASN A 67 15.48 10.12 21.23
CA ASN A 67 16.09 9.59 22.44
C ASN A 67 15.42 8.28 22.84
N PHE A 68 16.19 7.22 23.08
CA PHE A 68 15.64 5.93 23.51
C PHE A 68 14.72 6.02 24.74
N GLN A 69 14.99 6.97 25.64
CA GLN A 69 14.18 7.18 26.86
C GLN A 69 12.74 7.65 26.56
N ASP A 70 12.46 8.15 25.35
CA ASP A 70 11.12 8.53 24.94
C ASP A 70 10.23 7.31 24.58
N PHE A 71 10.82 6.12 24.50
CA PHE A 71 10.10 4.88 24.19
C PHE A 71 9.73 4.12 25.46
N THR A 72 8.49 3.63 25.50
CA THR A 72 8.02 2.66 26.49
C THR A 72 8.18 1.24 25.97
N SER A 73 8.66 0.32 26.81
CA SER A 73 8.76 -1.11 26.53
C SER A 73 7.51 -1.83 27.05
N GLN A 74 6.94 -2.74 26.25
CA GLN A 74 5.78 -3.53 26.64
C GLN A 74 5.70 -4.85 25.87
N GLU A 75 5.03 -5.85 26.45
CA GLU A 75 4.71 -7.11 25.78
C GLU A 75 3.68 -6.89 24.66
N THR A 76 3.76 -7.75 23.62
CA THR A 76 2.79 -7.77 22.53
C THR A 76 2.61 -9.19 22.01
N SER A 77 1.56 -9.42 21.23
CA SER A 77 1.38 -10.63 20.43
C SER A 77 1.10 -10.31 18.96
N LEU A 78 1.30 -9.04 18.58
CA LEU A 78 1.05 -8.56 17.23
C LEU A 78 2.14 -9.05 16.28
N MET A 79 1.72 -9.44 15.07
CA MET A 79 2.64 -9.78 13.97
C MET A 79 3.72 -10.81 14.33
N THR A 80 3.43 -11.74 15.25
CA THR A 80 4.34 -12.81 15.73
C THR A 80 5.50 -12.36 16.63
N TYR A 81 5.54 -11.08 17.01
CA TYR A 81 6.49 -10.54 17.99
C TYR A 81 5.96 -10.68 19.41
N ASN A 82 6.88 -10.77 20.38
CA ASN A 82 6.54 -10.77 21.80
C ASN A 82 6.93 -9.47 22.53
N HIS A 83 7.64 -8.56 21.87
CA HIS A 83 8.07 -7.29 22.46
C HIS A 83 7.84 -6.10 21.53
N LEU A 84 7.51 -4.94 22.12
CA LEU A 84 7.25 -3.68 21.44
C LEU A 84 7.87 -2.51 22.22
N TYR A 85 8.70 -1.72 21.53
CA TYR A 85 9.01 -0.35 21.93
C TYR A 85 8.05 0.62 21.25
N LYS A 86 7.45 1.51 22.04
CA LYS A 86 6.43 2.45 21.55
C LYS A 86 6.73 3.88 21.97
N ARG A 87 6.68 4.81 21.02
CA ARG A 87 6.59 6.26 21.24
C ARG A 87 5.42 6.80 20.42
N GLY A 88 4.29 7.05 21.07
CA GLY A 88 3.06 7.43 20.37
C GLY A 88 2.67 6.36 19.33
N ASP A 89 2.74 6.74 18.05
CA ASP A 89 2.42 5.91 16.89
C ASP A 89 3.67 5.45 16.10
N ILE A 90 4.86 5.67 16.67
CA ILE A 90 6.14 5.13 16.18
C ILE A 90 6.46 3.86 16.96
N TRP A 91 6.33 2.71 16.31
CA TRP A 91 6.36 1.40 16.96
C TRP A 91 7.53 0.57 16.42
N LEU A 92 8.27 -0.10 17.29
CA LEU A 92 9.36 -1.00 16.97
C LEU A 92 9.11 -2.36 17.61
N PHE A 93 8.79 -3.35 16.79
CA PHE A 93 8.56 -4.72 17.23
C PHE A 93 9.86 -5.52 17.20
N ASP A 94 10.16 -6.25 18.26
CA ASP A 94 11.30 -7.18 18.35
C ASP A 94 10.97 -8.36 19.29
N TYR A 95 11.99 -9.00 19.86
CA TYR A 95 11.82 -10.13 20.77
C TYR A 95 12.55 -9.92 22.10
N PHE A 96 11.88 -10.21 23.22
CA PHE A 96 12.51 -10.22 24.54
C PHE A 96 13.63 -11.26 24.62
N ASP A 97 13.40 -12.42 24.01
CA ASP A 97 14.26 -13.61 23.97
C ASP A 97 15.05 -13.68 22.64
N LYS A 98 15.41 -12.53 22.06
CA LYS A 98 16.12 -12.45 20.78
C LYS A 98 17.46 -13.19 20.74
N GLU A 99 18.15 -13.26 21.87
CA GLU A 99 19.43 -13.98 22.01
C GLU A 99 19.20 -15.50 21.97
N ASP A 100 18.24 -16.01 22.73
CA ASP A 100 17.88 -17.43 22.75
C ASP A 100 17.34 -17.91 21.39
N ARG A 101 16.61 -17.04 20.68
CA ARG A 101 16.06 -17.33 19.35
C ARG A 101 17.08 -17.22 18.21
N ASP A 102 18.24 -16.61 18.45
CA ASP A 102 19.15 -16.11 17.41
C ASP A 102 18.40 -15.30 16.33
N ASN A 103 17.55 -14.36 16.78
CA ASN A 103 16.69 -13.59 15.90
C ASN A 103 16.62 -12.12 16.34
N TYR A 104 17.48 -11.31 15.73
CA TYR A 104 17.62 -9.87 15.99
C TYR A 104 16.75 -9.01 15.06
N GLN A 105 15.65 -9.57 14.56
CA GLN A 105 14.75 -8.86 13.67
C GLN A 105 13.99 -7.76 14.41
N VAL A 106 14.02 -6.55 13.85
CA VAL A 106 13.25 -5.40 14.32
C VAL A 106 12.32 -4.93 13.21
N THR A 107 11.06 -4.66 13.51
CA THR A 107 10.12 -4.04 12.56
C THR A 107 9.65 -2.68 13.06
N LEU A 108 10.03 -1.64 12.32
CA LEU A 108 9.45 -0.31 12.43
C LEU A 108 8.06 -0.30 11.79
N GLN A 109 7.08 0.22 12.50
CA GLN A 109 5.74 0.51 11.99
C GLN A 109 5.37 1.95 12.35
N LEU A 110 4.97 2.70 11.33
CA LEU A 110 4.38 4.03 11.42
C LEU A 110 2.95 3.95 10.90
N SER A 111 1.96 4.21 11.77
CA SER A 111 0.57 4.44 11.33
C SER A 111 0.46 5.77 10.57
N GLY A 112 -0.73 6.17 10.08
CA GLY A 112 -0.89 7.52 9.51
C GLY A 112 -0.49 8.63 10.48
N GLN A 113 -0.89 8.50 11.75
CA GLN A 113 -0.44 9.40 12.81
C GLN A 113 1.04 9.23 13.14
N GLY A 114 1.56 8.00 13.07
CA GLY A 114 3.00 7.74 13.22
C GLY A 114 3.83 8.42 12.13
N CYS A 115 3.33 8.50 10.90
CA CYS A 115 3.98 9.22 9.81
C CYS A 115 3.97 10.73 10.08
N ARG A 116 2.84 11.31 10.55
CA ARG A 116 2.79 12.72 10.97
C ARG A 116 3.74 13.02 12.13
N GLN A 117 3.84 12.13 13.13
CA GLN A 117 4.79 12.27 14.24
C GLN A 117 6.25 12.17 13.77
N MET A 118 6.54 11.29 12.82
CA MET A 118 7.87 11.17 12.22
C MET A 118 8.22 12.42 11.41
N GLU A 119 7.29 12.97 10.64
CA GLU A 119 7.49 14.23 9.89
C GLU A 119 7.94 15.38 10.81
N LEU A 120 7.34 15.52 11.99
CA LEU A 120 7.77 16.53 12.98
C LEU A 120 9.21 16.30 13.47
N ILE A 121 9.63 15.04 13.63
CA ILE A 121 11.02 14.71 13.99
C ILE A 121 11.94 15.06 12.83
N LEU A 122 11.58 14.66 11.61
CA LEU A 122 12.36 14.93 10.40
C LEU A 122 12.51 16.43 10.15
N GLU A 123 11.43 17.21 10.32
CA GLU A 123 11.45 18.67 10.21
C GLU A 123 12.39 19.30 11.25
N ARG A 124 12.33 18.85 12.52
CA ARG A 124 13.24 19.30 13.59
C ARG A 124 14.71 19.05 13.23
N GLU A 125 15.01 17.91 12.61
CA GLU A 125 16.37 17.56 12.19
C GLU A 125 16.77 18.19 10.84
N GLY A 126 15.85 18.84 10.13
CA GLY A 126 16.09 19.38 8.79
C GLY A 126 16.30 18.30 7.72
N ILE A 127 15.66 17.14 7.89
CA ILE A 127 15.81 15.95 7.05
C ILE A 127 14.50 15.70 6.30
N THR A 128 14.55 15.27 5.04
CA THR A 128 13.34 14.89 4.30
C THR A 128 12.99 13.40 4.47
N TRP A 129 11.77 13.00 4.11
CA TRP A 129 11.43 11.57 3.99
C TRP A 129 12.38 10.80 3.07
N GLN A 130 12.85 11.44 2.00
CA GLN A 130 13.77 10.84 1.05
C GLN A 130 15.13 10.59 1.72
N ASP A 131 15.68 11.59 2.42
CA ASP A 131 16.95 11.46 3.16
C ASP A 131 16.88 10.39 4.25
N PHE A 132 15.77 10.36 5.00
CA PHE A 132 15.51 9.36 6.04
C PHE A 132 15.52 7.93 5.49
N LEU A 133 14.77 7.69 4.41
CA LEU A 133 14.70 6.37 3.76
C LEU A 133 16.02 6.02 3.06
N ALA A 134 16.69 7.01 2.45
CA ALA A 134 17.96 6.84 1.78
C ALA A 134 19.05 6.39 2.76
N LYS A 135 19.19 7.06 3.91
CA LYS A 135 20.16 6.68 4.94
C LYS A 135 19.99 5.23 5.37
N MET A 136 18.75 4.83 5.70
CA MET A 136 18.47 3.44 6.08
C MET A 136 18.79 2.47 4.94
N LEU A 137 18.35 2.76 3.70
CA LEU A 137 18.55 1.87 2.57
C LEU A 137 20.04 1.68 2.22
N TYR A 138 20.85 2.74 2.32
CA TYR A 138 22.28 2.69 2.04
C TYR A 138 23.10 2.01 3.13
N GLU A 139 22.78 2.25 4.41
CA GLU A 139 23.55 1.70 5.54
C GLU A 139 23.08 0.31 5.99
N ARG A 140 21.84 -0.07 5.66
CA ARG A 140 21.20 -1.31 6.13
C ARG A 140 20.84 -2.23 4.96
N ASN A 141 21.78 -3.08 4.55
CA ASN A 141 21.55 -4.11 3.53
C ASN A 141 20.45 -5.13 3.92
N ASP A 142 20.11 -5.21 5.20
CA ASP A 142 19.10 -6.07 5.79
C ASP A 142 17.71 -5.41 5.87
N MET A 143 17.59 -4.15 5.41
CA MET A 143 16.34 -3.41 5.33
C MET A 143 15.40 -4.03 4.29
N LYS A 144 14.14 -4.25 4.70
CA LYS A 144 13.04 -4.65 3.83
C LYS A 144 11.82 -3.81 4.10
N VAL A 145 11.41 -3.00 3.13
CA VAL A 145 10.14 -2.26 3.20
C VAL A 145 9.02 -3.27 2.95
N THR A 146 8.27 -3.60 4.00
CA THR A 146 7.23 -4.64 3.93
C THR A 146 5.85 -4.07 3.64
N ARG A 147 5.63 -2.77 3.87
CA ARG A 147 4.42 -2.04 3.49
C ARG A 147 4.67 -0.53 3.44
N ILE A 148 4.05 0.13 2.47
CA ILE A 148 3.94 1.58 2.39
C ILE A 148 2.56 1.92 1.82
N ASP A 149 1.84 2.84 2.46
CA ASP A 149 0.58 3.36 1.95
C ASP A 149 0.82 4.84 1.58
N LEU A 150 0.49 5.22 0.34
CA LEU A 150 0.50 6.60 -0.12
C LEU A 150 -0.93 7.12 -0.14
N ALA A 151 -1.18 8.31 0.39
CA ALA A 151 -2.48 8.98 0.34
C ALA A 151 -2.41 10.22 -0.54
N LEU A 152 -3.32 10.33 -1.50
CA LEU A 152 -3.54 11.53 -2.30
C LEU A 152 -4.87 12.17 -1.90
N ASP A 153 -4.82 13.34 -1.27
CA ASP A 153 -5.99 14.11 -0.84
C ASP A 153 -6.43 15.06 -1.96
N GLU A 154 -7.63 14.90 -2.49
CA GLU A 154 -8.29 15.90 -3.34
C GLU A 154 -8.71 17.08 -2.47
N LEU A 155 -8.04 18.22 -2.64
CA LEU A 155 -8.33 19.42 -1.87
C LEU A 155 -9.66 20.03 -2.31
N TYR A 156 -10.48 20.41 -1.34
CA TYR A 156 -11.76 21.07 -1.58
C TYR A 156 -11.55 22.41 -2.30
N ARG A 157 -12.30 22.64 -3.38
CA ARG A 157 -12.19 23.82 -4.25
C ARG A 157 -13.18 24.94 -3.88
N GLY A 158 -13.95 24.75 -2.80
CA GLY A 158 -14.99 25.68 -2.38
C GLY A 158 -16.35 25.37 -3.00
N LYS A 159 -17.39 25.94 -2.39
CA LYS A 159 -18.79 25.57 -2.64
C LYS A 159 -19.24 25.75 -4.09
N SER A 160 -18.72 26.77 -4.78
CA SER A 160 -19.05 27.02 -6.19
C SER A 160 -18.47 25.99 -7.16
N GLU A 161 -17.46 25.23 -6.72
CA GLU A 161 -16.69 24.30 -7.54
C GLU A 161 -16.99 22.82 -7.19
N GLU A 162 -17.98 22.55 -6.33
CA GLU A 162 -18.32 21.19 -5.91
C GLU A 162 -18.65 20.26 -7.08
N ALA A 163 -19.36 20.79 -8.09
CA ALA A 163 -19.68 20.04 -9.30
C ALA A 163 -18.45 19.65 -10.12
N ASN A 164 -17.28 20.26 -9.87
CA ASN A 164 -16.02 19.95 -10.55
C ASN A 164 -15.20 18.89 -9.81
N HIS A 165 -15.56 18.56 -8.56
CA HIS A 165 -14.98 17.43 -7.86
C HIS A 165 -15.41 16.10 -8.46
N PHE A 166 -14.56 15.08 -8.29
CA PHE A 166 -14.88 13.73 -8.72
C PHE A 166 -15.71 13.02 -7.65
N HIS A 167 -16.97 12.66 -7.94
CA HIS A 167 -17.80 11.95 -6.97
C HIS A 167 -17.54 10.43 -7.04
N LEU A 168 -17.33 9.79 -5.89
CA LEU A 168 -17.08 8.34 -5.86
C LEU A 168 -18.32 7.52 -6.25
N SER A 169 -19.53 8.07 -6.14
CA SER A 169 -20.73 7.48 -6.74
C SER A 169 -20.63 7.37 -8.26
N ASP A 170 -19.99 8.34 -8.93
CA ASP A 170 -19.79 8.30 -10.38
C ASP A 170 -18.82 7.18 -10.75
N MET A 171 -17.79 6.94 -9.92
CA MET A 171 -16.90 5.78 -10.09
C MET A 171 -17.68 4.47 -10.02
N ILE A 172 -18.54 4.29 -9.02
CA ILE A 172 -19.36 3.07 -8.89
C ILE A 172 -20.18 2.85 -10.17
N ASN A 173 -20.88 3.88 -10.65
CA ASN A 173 -21.67 3.80 -11.87
C ASN A 173 -20.80 3.45 -13.09
N LYS A 174 -19.64 4.10 -13.24
CA LYS A 174 -18.69 3.83 -14.33
C LYS A 174 -18.14 2.41 -14.28
N VAL A 175 -17.87 1.85 -13.10
CA VAL A 175 -17.42 0.46 -12.98
C VAL A 175 -18.53 -0.49 -13.45
N TYR A 176 -19.78 -0.31 -13.02
CA TYR A 176 -20.90 -1.14 -13.48
C TYR A 176 -21.17 -1.02 -15.00
N GLN A 177 -20.89 0.14 -15.58
CA GLN A 177 -21.05 0.40 -17.01
C GLN A 177 -19.84 -0.04 -17.86
N ASN A 178 -18.80 -0.62 -17.27
CA ASN A 178 -17.54 -0.96 -17.94
C ASN A 178 -16.82 0.26 -18.56
N TYR A 179 -16.94 1.41 -17.90
CA TYR A 179 -16.21 2.65 -18.19
C TYR A 179 -14.99 2.83 -17.29
N VAL A 180 -14.60 1.78 -16.57
CA VAL A 180 -13.32 1.68 -15.88
C VAL A 180 -12.64 0.40 -16.33
N THR A 181 -11.42 0.52 -16.84
CA THR A 181 -10.60 -0.64 -17.22
C THR A 181 -9.55 -0.87 -16.17
N PHE A 182 -9.31 -2.13 -15.82
CA PHE A 182 -8.30 -2.54 -14.84
C PHE A 182 -7.26 -3.46 -15.48
N ASP A 183 -5.96 -3.27 -15.18
CA ASP A 183 -4.89 -4.17 -15.65
C ASP A 183 -4.90 -5.47 -14.82
N ARG A 184 -4.48 -5.40 -13.55
CA ARG A 184 -4.26 -6.58 -12.70
C ARG A 184 -5.25 -6.70 -11.56
N LEU A 185 -5.93 -5.62 -11.19
CA LEU A 185 -6.96 -5.63 -10.15
C LEU A 185 -8.17 -6.42 -10.65
N LYS A 186 -8.46 -7.57 -10.02
CA LYS A 186 -9.52 -8.50 -10.44
C LYS A 186 -10.80 -8.42 -9.61
N VAL A 187 -10.73 -7.77 -8.45
CA VAL A 187 -11.86 -7.67 -7.52
C VAL A 187 -12.01 -6.22 -7.10
N TRP A 188 -13.25 -5.79 -6.91
CA TRP A 188 -13.56 -4.52 -6.31
C TRP A 188 -14.78 -4.67 -5.40
N SER A 189 -14.92 -3.77 -4.43
CA SER A 189 -16.12 -3.64 -3.62
C SER A 189 -16.30 -2.19 -3.22
N HIS A 190 -17.50 -1.84 -2.76
CA HIS A 190 -17.76 -0.55 -2.14
C HIS A 190 -18.54 -0.73 -0.85
N ILE A 191 -18.34 0.20 0.08
CA ILE A 191 -19.13 0.37 1.29
C ILE A 191 -19.74 1.77 1.22
N GLY A 192 -21.03 1.85 1.49
CA GLY A 192 -21.77 3.11 1.60
C GLY A 192 -23.08 2.85 2.33
N GLY A 193 -23.70 3.91 2.84
CA GLY A 193 -24.94 3.80 3.60
C GLY A 193 -25.49 5.16 3.98
N GLY A 194 -26.63 5.15 4.66
CA GLY A 194 -27.28 6.31 5.22
C GLY A 194 -28.45 5.88 6.08
N ASN A 195 -28.98 6.80 6.89
CA ASN A 195 -30.22 6.54 7.63
C ASN A 195 -31.44 6.71 6.72
N LEU A 196 -32.49 5.93 6.98
CA LEU A 196 -33.78 5.99 6.26
C LEU A 196 -34.76 6.96 6.95
N SER A 197 -34.24 7.90 7.74
CA SER A 197 -35.05 8.89 8.43
C SER A 197 -35.61 9.86 7.39
N THR A 198 -36.86 10.29 7.58
CA THR A 198 -37.67 11.00 6.57
C THR A 198 -37.22 12.45 6.31
N SER A 199 -36.11 12.90 6.91
CA SER A 199 -35.44 14.16 6.60
C SER A 199 -34.44 13.95 5.47
N SER A 200 -34.69 14.62 4.34
CA SER A 200 -33.87 14.60 3.12
C SER A 200 -32.56 15.37 3.27
N ASP A 201 -31.87 15.24 4.40
CA ASP A 201 -30.65 16.00 4.68
C ASP A 201 -29.42 15.17 4.27
N GLU A 202 -28.53 15.77 3.49
CA GLU A 202 -27.24 15.18 3.09
C GLU A 202 -26.38 14.79 4.30
N GLU A 203 -26.71 15.32 5.48
CA GLU A 203 -26.13 15.02 6.79
C GLU A 203 -26.29 13.55 7.22
N GLU A 204 -27.27 12.81 6.69
CA GLU A 204 -27.51 11.41 7.09
C GLU A 204 -26.71 10.37 6.27
N ARG A 205 -25.93 10.81 5.27
CA ARG A 205 -25.14 9.92 4.40
C ARG A 205 -23.81 9.55 5.08
N GLN A 206 -23.49 8.25 5.13
CA GLN A 206 -22.29 7.72 5.82
C GLN A 206 -20.99 7.76 4.97
N GLY A 207 -21.00 8.46 3.84
CA GLY A 207 -19.89 8.50 2.87
C GLY A 207 -19.69 7.18 2.11
N ILE A 208 -19.00 7.27 0.96
CA ILE A 208 -18.63 6.12 0.12
C ILE A 208 -17.16 5.77 0.33
N SER A 209 -16.87 4.47 0.43
CA SER A 209 -15.53 3.89 0.32
C SER A 209 -15.49 2.83 -0.77
N LEU A 210 -14.49 2.90 -1.65
CA LEU A 210 -14.24 1.99 -2.76
C LEU A 210 -12.93 1.24 -2.51
N TYR A 211 -12.95 -0.06 -2.76
CA TYR A 211 -11.79 -0.92 -2.62
C TYR A 211 -11.51 -1.61 -3.95
N PHE A 212 -10.28 -1.49 -4.46
CA PHE A 212 -9.85 -2.19 -5.67
C PHE A 212 -8.66 -3.10 -5.34
N GLY A 213 -8.77 -4.38 -5.72
CA GLY A 213 -7.82 -5.42 -5.40
C GLY A 213 -8.09 -6.12 -4.06
N SER A 214 -7.24 -7.10 -3.75
CA SER A 214 -7.32 -7.85 -2.49
C SER A 214 -6.42 -7.22 -1.43
N ARG A 215 -6.88 -7.16 -0.18
CA ARG A 215 -6.01 -6.74 0.95
C ARG A 215 -4.80 -7.67 1.17
N LYS A 216 -4.83 -8.87 0.56
CA LYS A 216 -3.72 -9.85 0.60
C LYS A 216 -2.73 -9.69 -0.57
N SER A 217 -3.02 -8.89 -1.59
CA SER A 217 -2.08 -8.67 -2.70
C SER A 217 -1.02 -7.62 -2.36
N ASN A 218 0.07 -7.60 -3.14
CA ASN A 218 1.16 -6.63 -2.98
C ASN A 218 0.77 -5.20 -3.37
N MET A 219 -0.46 -5.00 -3.85
CA MET A 219 -1.05 -3.70 -4.11
C MET A 219 -2.56 -3.74 -3.88
N PHE A 220 -3.11 -2.67 -3.35
CA PHE A 220 -4.52 -2.49 -3.03
C PHE A 220 -4.86 -1.00 -3.01
N PHE A 221 -5.99 -0.61 -3.58
CA PHE A 221 -6.47 0.77 -3.55
C PHE A 221 -7.66 0.93 -2.62
N ASN A 222 -7.68 2.03 -1.86
CA ASN A 222 -8.80 2.44 -1.00
C ASN A 222 -9.14 3.90 -1.30
N PHE A 223 -10.24 4.15 -1.99
CA PHE A 223 -10.68 5.51 -2.35
C PHE A 223 -11.95 5.84 -1.60
N TYR A 224 -11.98 6.93 -0.86
CA TYR A 224 -13.13 7.23 -0.02
C TYR A 224 -13.35 8.73 0.18
N GLU A 225 -14.57 9.07 0.55
CA GLU A 225 -14.99 10.44 0.77
C GLU A 225 -14.51 10.94 2.14
N LYS A 226 -13.28 11.47 2.19
CA LYS A 226 -12.61 11.87 3.44
C LYS A 226 -13.39 12.91 4.24
N ARG A 227 -14.14 13.80 3.57
CA ARG A 227 -15.02 14.77 4.22
C ARG A 227 -16.04 14.14 5.18
N TYR A 228 -16.65 13.01 4.79
CA TYR A 228 -17.60 12.30 5.65
C TYR A 228 -16.89 11.57 6.80
N GLU A 229 -15.68 11.04 6.57
CA GLU A 229 -14.89 10.44 7.65
C GLU A 229 -14.54 11.49 8.72
N PHE A 230 -14.11 12.69 8.30
CA PHE A 230 -13.83 13.78 9.24
C PHE A 230 -15.08 14.21 10.00
N ALA A 231 -16.19 14.45 9.29
CA ALA A 231 -17.47 14.81 9.91
C ALA A 231 -17.89 13.79 10.99
N GLN A 232 -17.84 12.49 10.66
CA GLN A 232 -18.18 11.43 11.59
C GLN A 232 -17.23 11.36 12.78
N LYS A 233 -15.91 11.46 12.53
CA LYS A 233 -14.89 11.30 13.57
C LYS A 233 -14.90 12.46 14.57
N GLU A 234 -15.10 13.68 14.08
CA GLU A 234 -15.08 14.89 14.90
C GLU A 234 -16.48 15.26 15.43
N GLY A 235 -17.54 14.63 14.93
CA GLY A 235 -18.93 14.89 15.35
C GLY A 235 -19.46 16.25 14.87
N ILE A 236 -19.07 16.67 13.67
CA ILE A 236 -19.40 17.97 13.04
C ILE A 236 -20.13 17.76 11.71
N SER A 237 -20.68 18.83 11.12
CA SER A 237 -21.30 18.75 9.79
C SER A 237 -20.26 18.48 8.68
N VAL A 238 -20.72 18.02 7.52
CA VAL A 238 -19.84 17.79 6.36
C VAL A 238 -19.28 19.10 5.83
N GLU A 239 -20.07 20.17 5.84
CA GLU A 239 -19.67 21.52 5.48
C GLU A 239 -18.59 22.03 6.44
N GLU A 240 -18.78 21.88 7.76
CA GLU A 240 -17.77 22.24 8.75
C GLU A 240 -16.47 21.45 8.54
N ALA A 241 -16.56 20.16 8.27
CA ALA A 241 -15.39 19.33 7.97
C ALA A 241 -14.65 19.79 6.70
N LEU A 242 -15.38 20.20 5.66
CA LEU A 242 -14.79 20.75 4.43
C LEU A 242 -14.07 22.09 4.69
N GLU A 243 -14.66 22.99 5.47
CA GLU A 243 -14.05 24.28 5.81
C GLU A 243 -12.82 24.14 6.73
N ILE A 244 -12.84 23.19 7.67
CA ILE A 244 -11.74 22.97 8.62
C ILE A 244 -10.58 22.21 7.98
N PHE A 245 -10.88 21.10 7.29
CA PHE A 245 -9.85 20.17 6.83
C PHE A 245 -9.51 20.32 5.35
N GLY A 246 -10.40 20.89 4.55
CA GLY A 246 -10.16 21.21 3.15
C GLY A 246 -9.94 19.99 2.25
N VAL A 247 -10.46 18.81 2.60
CA VAL A 247 -10.29 17.57 1.82
C VAL A 247 -11.64 17.01 1.40
N TRP A 248 -11.78 16.78 0.09
CA TRP A 248 -12.97 16.21 -0.52
C TRP A 248 -12.94 14.67 -0.51
N ASN A 249 -11.96 14.09 -1.19
CA ASN A 249 -11.71 12.64 -1.28
C ASN A 249 -10.27 12.34 -0.86
N ARG A 250 -10.03 11.10 -0.41
CA ARG A 250 -8.69 10.54 -0.30
C ARG A 250 -8.56 9.29 -1.16
N TYR A 251 -7.47 9.22 -1.91
CA TYR A 251 -7.08 8.07 -2.71
C TYR A 251 -5.86 7.40 -2.09
N GLU A 252 -6.03 6.25 -1.44
CA GLU A 252 -4.92 5.51 -0.83
C GLU A 252 -4.42 4.39 -1.76
N ILE A 253 -3.10 4.33 -1.93
CA ILE A 253 -2.38 3.26 -2.61
C ILE A 253 -1.57 2.51 -1.57
N ARG A 254 -2.01 1.30 -1.22
CA ARG A 254 -1.26 0.39 -0.36
C ARG A 254 -0.37 -0.51 -1.20
N LEU A 255 0.93 -0.49 -0.97
CA LEU A 255 1.88 -1.46 -1.48
C LEU A 255 2.40 -2.34 -0.36
N SER A 256 2.73 -3.59 -0.68
CA SER A 256 3.31 -4.53 0.28
C SER A 256 4.44 -5.35 -0.34
N GLN A 257 5.34 -5.82 0.52
CA GLN A 257 6.48 -6.67 0.17
C GLN A 257 7.34 -6.02 -0.93
N GLY A 258 7.76 -6.80 -1.94
CA GLY A 258 8.65 -6.30 -3.00
C GLY A 258 8.17 -5.04 -3.72
N LYS A 259 6.86 -4.81 -3.87
CA LYS A 259 6.35 -3.58 -4.50
C LYS A 259 6.60 -2.36 -3.62
N ALA A 260 6.45 -2.52 -2.30
CA ALA A 260 6.73 -1.45 -1.35
C ALA A 260 8.23 -1.11 -1.35
N HIS A 261 9.10 -2.13 -1.41
CA HIS A 261 10.55 -1.93 -1.48
C HIS A 261 10.97 -1.23 -2.78
N LEU A 262 10.51 -1.70 -3.94
CA LEU A 262 10.80 -1.08 -5.24
C LEU A 262 10.32 0.38 -5.32
N LEU A 263 9.16 0.70 -4.75
CA LEU A 263 8.69 2.09 -4.68
C LEU A 263 9.67 2.97 -3.90
N VAL A 264 10.15 2.49 -2.74
CA VAL A 264 11.11 3.23 -1.92
C VAL A 264 12.47 3.37 -2.61
N GLU A 265 12.94 2.35 -3.32
CA GLU A 265 14.16 2.44 -4.15
C GLU A 265 14.03 3.56 -5.19
N HIS A 266 12.95 3.56 -5.98
CA HIS A 266 12.71 4.63 -6.97
C HIS A 266 12.60 6.03 -6.35
N PHE A 267 11.97 6.14 -5.18
CA PHE A 267 11.88 7.41 -4.45
C PHE A 267 13.26 7.89 -3.97
N VAL A 268 14.07 7.00 -3.41
CA VAL A 268 15.45 7.31 -2.96
C VAL A 268 16.35 7.68 -4.15
N GLU A 269 16.16 7.06 -5.32
CA GLU A 269 16.85 7.39 -6.58
C GLU A 269 16.52 8.80 -7.12
N GLY A 270 15.60 9.53 -6.51
CA GLY A 270 15.26 10.91 -6.88
C GLY A 270 14.00 11.07 -7.70
N GLN A 271 13.21 10.00 -7.89
CA GLN A 271 11.91 10.14 -8.55
C GLN A 271 10.88 10.75 -7.61
N GLU A 272 10.14 11.74 -8.09
CA GLU A 272 9.11 12.40 -7.28
C GLU A 272 7.99 11.43 -6.90
N LEU A 273 7.69 11.36 -5.60
CA LEU A 273 6.68 10.45 -5.05
C LEU A 273 5.28 10.68 -5.65
N GLY A 274 4.96 11.93 -6.01
CA GLY A 274 3.72 12.30 -6.72
C GLY A 274 3.59 11.61 -8.07
N ASN A 275 4.66 11.60 -8.86
CA ASN A 275 4.69 10.94 -10.16
C ASN A 275 4.64 9.42 -10.01
N LEU A 276 5.35 8.86 -9.02
CA LEU A 276 5.28 7.43 -8.72
C LEU A 276 3.86 6.99 -8.37
N ALA A 277 3.18 7.74 -7.49
CA ALA A 277 1.81 7.45 -7.05
C ALA A 277 0.80 7.50 -8.20
N ARG A 278 0.81 8.58 -8.99
CA ARG A 278 -0.06 8.71 -10.17
C ARG A 278 0.25 7.65 -11.22
N GLY A 279 1.52 7.35 -11.46
CA GLY A 279 1.96 6.30 -12.36
C GLY A 279 1.44 4.92 -11.96
N LEU A 280 1.39 4.60 -10.66
CA LEU A 280 0.80 3.36 -10.16
C LEU A 280 -0.71 3.27 -10.43
N ILE A 281 -1.44 4.37 -10.23
CA ILE A 281 -2.88 4.44 -10.53
C ILE A 281 -3.09 4.26 -12.04
N ASN A 282 -2.40 5.02 -12.88
CA ASN A 282 -2.55 4.97 -14.34
C ASN A 282 -2.13 3.61 -14.95
N GLN A 283 -1.19 2.90 -14.31
CA GLN A 283 -0.83 1.54 -14.72
C GLN A 283 -1.96 0.54 -14.48
N GLU A 284 -2.76 0.75 -13.44
CA GLU A 284 -3.71 -0.27 -12.97
C GLU A 284 -5.15 0.04 -13.32
N MET A 285 -5.50 1.32 -13.48
CA MET A 285 -6.86 1.72 -13.84
C MET A 285 -6.91 2.96 -14.74
N MET A 286 -7.85 2.92 -15.69
CA MET A 286 -8.21 4.06 -16.52
C MET A 286 -9.71 4.29 -16.41
N VAL A 287 -10.11 5.56 -16.28
CA VAL A 287 -11.49 5.97 -16.06
C VAL A 287 -11.97 6.78 -17.25
N TYR A 288 -13.15 6.41 -17.76
CA TYR A 288 -13.76 6.99 -18.94
C TYR A 288 -15.12 7.61 -18.61
N ASN A 289 -15.50 8.64 -19.37
CA ASN A 289 -16.82 9.26 -19.27
C ASN A 289 -17.88 8.49 -20.11
N GLY A 290 -17.42 7.72 -21.09
CA GLY A 290 -18.27 6.91 -21.94
C GLY A 290 -17.57 6.55 -23.24
N VAL A 291 -18.38 6.26 -24.26
CA VAL A 291 -17.91 5.85 -25.58
C VAL A 291 -18.30 6.89 -26.61
N GLY A 292 -17.34 7.37 -27.39
CA GLY A 292 -17.56 8.32 -28.46
C GLY A 292 -18.26 7.70 -29.68
N LYS A 293 -18.57 8.56 -30.67
CA LYS A 293 -19.29 8.19 -31.91
C LYS A 293 -18.71 6.99 -32.66
N TYR A 294 -17.41 6.73 -32.52
CA TYR A 294 -16.68 5.68 -33.24
C TYR A 294 -16.32 4.47 -32.36
N GLY A 295 -16.93 4.32 -31.18
CA GLY A 295 -16.62 3.21 -30.28
C GLY A 295 -15.38 3.40 -29.41
N ALA A 296 -14.66 4.51 -29.57
CA ALA A 296 -13.49 4.83 -28.74
C ALA A 296 -13.94 5.34 -27.36
N TYR A 297 -13.32 4.83 -26.30
CA TYR A 297 -13.52 5.35 -24.95
C TYR A 297 -13.01 6.80 -24.84
N ILE A 298 -13.79 7.65 -24.18
CA ILE A 298 -13.44 9.05 -23.91
C ILE A 298 -12.93 9.15 -22.47
N PRO A 299 -11.68 9.56 -22.23
CA PRO A 299 -11.14 9.73 -20.88
C PRO A 299 -12.01 10.67 -20.04
N ASP A 300 -12.18 10.34 -18.76
CA ASP A 300 -12.90 11.21 -17.84
C ASP A 300 -12.05 12.43 -17.47
N GLN A 301 -12.55 13.62 -17.78
CA GLN A 301 -11.77 14.86 -17.62
C GLN A 301 -11.38 15.13 -16.16
N LYS A 302 -12.31 14.98 -15.21
CA LYS A 302 -12.05 15.19 -13.77
C LYS A 302 -10.98 14.22 -13.26
N TRP A 303 -11.03 12.96 -13.70
CA TRP A 303 -10.00 11.97 -13.40
C TRP A 303 -8.64 12.33 -14.01
N GLN A 304 -8.63 12.78 -15.27
CA GLN A 304 -7.41 13.19 -15.97
C GLN A 304 -6.75 14.42 -15.32
N GLU A 305 -7.53 15.37 -14.82
CA GLU A 305 -7.00 16.53 -14.08
C GLU A 305 -6.24 16.12 -12.81
N MET A 306 -6.64 15.02 -12.17
CA MET A 306 -6.00 14.52 -10.94
C MET A 306 -4.80 13.61 -11.23
N PHE A 307 -4.95 12.67 -12.17
CA PHE A 307 -3.99 11.57 -12.35
C PHE A 307 -3.30 11.54 -13.72
N GLY A 308 -3.78 12.28 -14.73
CA GLY A 308 -3.38 12.12 -16.14
C GLY A 308 -1.93 12.47 -16.46
N SER A 309 -1.28 13.35 -15.67
CA SER A 309 0.04 13.91 -16.00
C SER A 309 1.22 12.95 -15.83
N ALA A 310 1.04 11.80 -15.18
CA ALA A 310 2.12 10.84 -14.92
C ALA A 310 2.08 9.63 -15.87
N GLU A 311 3.25 9.23 -16.36
CA GLU A 311 3.38 7.99 -17.11
C GLU A 311 3.13 6.77 -16.19
N PRO A 312 2.50 5.70 -16.70
CA PRO A 312 2.29 4.47 -15.96
C PRO A 312 3.58 3.88 -15.37
N LEU A 313 3.57 3.52 -14.09
CA LEU A 313 4.70 2.91 -13.38
C LEU A 313 4.47 1.42 -13.16
N LYS A 314 5.25 0.57 -13.85
CA LYS A 314 5.19 -0.88 -13.71
C LYS A 314 6.24 -1.40 -12.73
N LEU A 315 5.83 -1.64 -11.48
CA LEU A 315 6.65 -2.34 -10.49
C LEU A 315 6.63 -3.85 -10.74
N SER A 316 7.73 -4.39 -11.26
CA SER A 316 7.90 -5.82 -11.54
C SER A 316 8.79 -6.48 -10.49
N ILE A 317 8.24 -7.42 -9.73
CA ILE A 317 9.00 -8.25 -8.78
C ILE A 317 9.37 -9.56 -9.48
N LYS A 318 10.63 -9.99 -9.38
CA LYS A 318 11.02 -11.36 -9.77
C LYS A 318 10.39 -12.35 -8.79
N PRO A 319 9.65 -13.38 -9.24
CA PRO A 319 9.13 -14.40 -8.34
C PRO A 319 10.29 -15.07 -7.59
N GLU A 320 10.23 -15.11 -6.26
CA GLU A 320 11.14 -15.94 -5.48
C GLU A 320 10.73 -17.40 -5.60
N PRO A 321 11.68 -18.35 -5.69
CA PRO A 321 11.35 -19.77 -5.60
C PRO A 321 10.70 -20.08 -4.24
N TYR A 322 9.69 -20.94 -4.25
CA TYR A 322 9.07 -21.40 -3.01
C TYR A 322 10.11 -22.07 -2.10
N SER A 323 10.07 -21.76 -0.80
CA SER A 323 10.87 -22.40 0.24
C SER A 323 9.99 -22.72 1.45
N ILE A 324 10.24 -23.88 2.07
CA ILE A 324 9.59 -24.29 3.32
C ILE A 324 10.12 -23.55 4.55
N ASP A 325 11.23 -22.81 4.42
CA ASP A 325 11.93 -22.18 5.55
C ASP A 325 11.01 -21.29 6.38
N ARG A 326 10.08 -20.59 5.72
CA ARG A 326 9.09 -19.76 6.39
C ARG A 326 8.16 -20.59 7.28
N THR A 327 7.67 -21.72 6.78
CA THR A 327 6.80 -22.64 7.54
C THR A 327 7.56 -23.27 8.69
N VAL A 328 8.81 -23.70 8.46
CA VAL A 328 9.69 -24.26 9.50
C VAL A 328 9.94 -23.25 10.61
N ARG A 329 10.33 -22.00 10.28
CA ARG A 329 10.53 -20.94 11.27
C ARG A 329 9.25 -20.63 12.05
N TRP A 330 8.10 -20.60 11.39
CA TRP A 330 6.82 -20.42 12.08
C TRP A 330 6.56 -21.55 13.09
N LEU A 331 6.77 -22.81 12.72
CA LEU A 331 6.63 -23.95 13.64
C LEU A 331 7.60 -23.82 14.82
N LEU A 332 8.88 -23.52 14.56
CA LEU A 332 9.93 -23.42 15.58
C LEU A 332 9.70 -22.29 16.58
N TYR A 333 9.22 -21.12 16.13
CA TYR A 333 9.18 -19.94 16.99
C TYR A 333 7.79 -19.54 17.49
N GLN A 334 6.72 -20.06 16.87
CA GLN A 334 5.34 -19.70 17.23
C GLN A 334 4.54 -20.87 17.77
N VAL A 335 4.84 -22.08 17.32
CA VAL A 335 4.01 -23.26 17.63
C VAL A 335 4.68 -24.16 18.66
N SER A 336 6.02 -24.18 18.69
CA SER A 336 6.85 -25.02 19.57
C SER A 336 6.42 -24.96 21.04
N ASN A 337 6.27 -23.76 21.62
CA ASN A 337 5.86 -23.60 23.02
C ASN A 337 4.47 -24.19 23.29
N SER A 338 3.52 -23.99 22.38
CA SER A 338 2.18 -24.60 22.50
C SER A 338 2.23 -26.12 22.38
N LEU A 339 3.06 -26.66 21.48
CA LEU A 339 3.24 -28.11 21.35
C LEU A 339 3.88 -28.71 22.61
N ALA A 340 4.90 -28.06 23.16
CA ALA A 340 5.55 -28.48 24.40
C ALA A 340 4.56 -28.44 25.59
N TYR A 341 3.72 -27.40 25.68
CA TYR A 341 2.68 -27.31 26.70
C TYR A 341 1.66 -28.45 26.58
N VAL A 342 1.18 -28.75 25.37
CA VAL A 342 0.24 -29.85 25.13
C VAL A 342 0.88 -31.19 25.47
N GLU A 343 2.18 -31.38 25.17
CA GLU A 343 2.91 -32.59 25.53
C GLU A 343 2.95 -32.82 27.06
N GLU A 344 3.24 -31.78 27.84
CA GLU A 344 3.24 -31.86 29.30
C GLU A 344 1.82 -32.07 29.87
N ALA A 345 0.80 -31.43 29.27
CA ALA A 345 -0.59 -31.64 29.64
C ALA A 345 -1.06 -33.08 29.37
N ASP A 346 -0.66 -33.68 28.24
CA ASP A 346 -0.97 -35.06 27.88
C ASP A 346 -0.43 -36.05 28.92
N LYS A 347 0.79 -35.82 29.45
CA LYS A 347 1.40 -36.64 30.52
C LYS A 347 0.60 -36.57 31.82
N ILE A 348 0.09 -35.39 32.19
CA ILE A 348 -0.69 -35.18 33.42
C ILE A 348 -2.09 -35.78 33.30
N MET A 349 -2.74 -35.56 32.17
CA MET A 349 -4.14 -35.92 31.94
C MET A 349 -4.30 -37.35 31.39
N ASN A 350 -3.19 -38.03 31.06
CA ASN A 350 -3.18 -39.32 30.38
C ASN A 350 -4.00 -39.29 29.08
N THR A 351 -3.76 -38.26 28.27
CA THR A 351 -4.40 -38.03 26.96
C THR A 351 -3.37 -38.12 25.82
N GLU A 352 -3.83 -38.09 24.56
CA GLU A 352 -2.97 -38.13 23.36
C GLU A 352 -3.28 -36.97 22.38
N TYR A 353 -3.57 -35.78 22.89
CA TYR A 353 -3.93 -34.62 22.07
C TYR A 353 -2.83 -34.24 21.07
N LEU A 354 -1.56 -34.35 21.45
CA LEU A 354 -0.45 -34.02 20.57
C LEU A 354 -0.42 -34.92 19.31
N LYS A 355 -0.63 -36.23 19.49
CA LYS A 355 -0.76 -37.18 18.37
C LYS A 355 -1.98 -36.86 17.50
N MET A 356 -3.11 -36.50 18.11
CA MET A 356 -4.30 -36.12 17.37
C MET A 356 -4.03 -34.90 16.47
N ILE A 357 -3.34 -33.88 16.99
CA ILE A 357 -2.97 -32.67 16.21
C ILE A 357 -2.10 -33.06 15.01
N GLN A 358 -1.06 -33.88 15.23
CA GLN A 358 -0.15 -34.32 14.17
C GLN A 358 -0.86 -35.15 13.08
N ASN A 359 -1.78 -36.03 13.47
CA ASN A 359 -2.49 -36.92 12.55
C ASN A 359 -3.63 -36.21 11.78
N THR A 360 -4.13 -35.09 12.28
CA THR A 360 -5.23 -34.34 11.64
C THR A 360 -4.72 -33.40 10.54
N GLY A 361 -3.46 -32.97 10.61
CA GLY A 361 -2.88 -32.05 9.63
C GLY A 361 -2.80 -32.66 8.22
N LYS A 362 -3.39 -31.97 7.24
CA LYS A 362 -3.25 -32.29 5.81
C LYS A 362 -2.78 -31.07 5.04
N PRO A 363 -1.86 -31.21 4.07
CA PRO A 363 -1.50 -30.11 3.18
C PRO A 363 -2.73 -29.54 2.49
N THR A 364 -2.78 -28.23 2.36
CA THR A 364 -3.81 -27.55 1.54
C THR A 364 -3.45 -27.68 0.06
N GLU A 365 -4.41 -27.51 -0.86
CA GLU A 365 -4.15 -27.51 -2.32
C GLU A 365 -2.98 -26.60 -2.70
N LYS A 366 -2.89 -25.41 -2.06
CA LYS A 366 -1.77 -24.49 -2.24
C LYS A 366 -0.43 -25.13 -1.83
N MET A 367 -0.37 -25.76 -0.66
CA MET A 367 0.84 -26.43 -0.17
C MET A 367 1.23 -27.61 -1.07
N GLU A 368 0.27 -28.35 -1.63
CA GLU A 368 0.54 -29.41 -2.59
C GLU A 368 1.20 -28.89 -3.87
N HIS A 369 0.71 -27.75 -4.39
CA HIS A 369 1.35 -27.05 -5.52
C HIS A 369 2.77 -26.59 -5.18
N GLU A 370 3.00 -26.03 -4.00
CA GLU A 370 4.32 -25.62 -3.52
C GLU A 370 5.27 -26.83 -3.40
N LEU A 371 4.80 -27.95 -2.86
CA LEU A 371 5.55 -29.20 -2.76
C LEU A 371 5.94 -29.76 -4.14
N LYS A 372 5.04 -29.69 -5.12
CA LYS A 372 5.34 -30.10 -6.50
C LYS A 372 6.47 -29.27 -7.09
N PHE A 373 6.42 -27.95 -6.94
CA PHE A 373 7.45 -27.03 -7.41
C PHE A 373 8.81 -27.29 -6.72
N LEU A 374 8.80 -27.51 -5.40
CA LEU A 374 10.00 -27.88 -4.65
C LEU A 374 10.62 -29.19 -5.15
N LYS A 375 9.79 -30.19 -5.45
CA LYS A 375 10.24 -31.48 -5.98
C LYS A 375 10.89 -31.33 -7.36
N GLU A 376 10.28 -30.55 -8.26
CA GLU A 376 10.81 -30.27 -9.60
C GLU A 376 12.18 -29.56 -9.54
N ASN A 377 12.31 -28.55 -8.66
CA ASN A 377 13.58 -27.84 -8.50
C ASN A 377 14.67 -28.69 -7.82
N TYR A 378 14.31 -29.49 -6.82
CA TYR A 378 15.25 -30.39 -6.16
C TYR A 378 15.81 -31.41 -7.17
N GLN A 379 14.95 -31.97 -8.02
CA GLN A 379 15.36 -32.89 -9.08
C GLN A 379 16.34 -32.22 -10.05
N LEU A 380 16.06 -31.00 -10.51
CA LEU A 380 16.97 -30.23 -11.37
C LEU A 380 18.35 -30.01 -10.73
N MET A 381 18.41 -29.69 -9.43
CA MET A 381 19.68 -29.52 -8.71
C MET A 381 20.47 -30.82 -8.56
N THR A 382 19.81 -31.97 -8.45
CA THR A 382 20.47 -33.28 -8.31
C THR A 382 20.86 -33.95 -9.64
N THR A 383 20.50 -33.35 -10.78
CA THR A 383 20.80 -33.89 -12.13
C THR A 383 21.91 -33.10 -12.86
N THR A 384 22.55 -32.17 -12.15
CA THR A 384 23.76 -31.43 -12.57
C THR A 384 24.90 -31.84 -11.65
#